data_AF-A0A0B5DD20-F1
#
_entry.id   AF-A0A0B5DD20-F1
#
_cell.length_a   1.000
_cell.length_b   1.000
_cell.length_c   1.000
_cell.angle_alpha   90.00
_cell.angle_beta   90.00
_cell.angle_gamma   90.00
#
_symmetry.space_group_name_H-M   'P 1'
#
loop_
_entity.id
_entity.type
_entity.pdbx_description
1 polymer ?
#
loop_
_entity_poly.entity_id
_entity_poly.type
_entity_poly.pdbx_seq_one_letter_code
_entity_poly.pdbx_strand_id
1 'polypeptide(L)'
;MTLDYPTPRTTFEGDLPPGVRPHPGPRPERSVWIGGAQTDPDVGKKPRITGVDVARGLALIGMIATHVLPSYHQVTGEPTLQWSLFSGNASALFALLAGFSLTLMTGGTNPHTGRRWVRSAVALLVRALLLFLVFGLAVNLLDMRVYNILPYYALLFLLAIPFTLLRPLQLLVVSILFGLLGPVAIHLINRTASFNVVANPTPTDLLNDPWSVVLSLFSGGAFPVFTWMTFICLGLMLGRMGVDRLSVQIQILASGAVLMVASGGLSNILLNSGGGWQRIIDANPGMTSTDAFEIAIYGTTESSLQLVPTTWWWLAVDGPHTNTPLSVGYSAGVALLILGGALLVSRVWSEALTPPHGGGQHDPDDVHRPPGLHGLHRHHPAAHPVVRPPDRCRPGVRHGVADECGTGTLRGGCRADLEVDRRSTGP
;
A
#
# COMPACT_ATOMS: atom_id res chain seq x y z
N MET A 1 3.91 -69.02 -20.47
CA MET A 1 4.64 -68.45 -21.63
C MET A 1 4.57 -66.93 -21.49
N THR A 2 5.51 -66.36 -20.75
CA THR A 2 5.59 -64.92 -20.46
C THR A 2 6.68 -64.32 -21.35
N LEU A 3 6.32 -63.31 -22.14
CA LEU A 3 7.26 -62.57 -22.97
C LEU A 3 7.83 -61.39 -22.16
N ASP A 4 9.07 -61.52 -21.72
CA ASP A 4 9.82 -60.39 -21.17
C ASP A 4 10.09 -59.35 -22.27
N TYR A 5 9.67 -58.11 -22.02
CA TYR A 5 10.12 -56.96 -22.79
C TYR A 5 11.40 -56.41 -22.15
N PRO A 6 12.52 -56.27 -22.88
CA PRO A 6 13.73 -55.68 -22.32
C PRO A 6 13.51 -54.19 -22.04
N THR A 7 13.78 -53.77 -20.80
CA THR A 7 13.82 -52.35 -20.43
C THR A 7 14.96 -51.64 -21.17
N PRO A 8 14.71 -50.50 -21.85
CA PRO A 8 15.76 -49.80 -22.58
C PRO A 8 16.73 -49.16 -21.59
N ARG A 9 18.00 -49.61 -21.60
CA ARG A 9 19.07 -48.97 -20.83
C ARG A 9 19.36 -47.58 -21.41
N THR A 10 19.10 -46.54 -20.63
CA THR A 10 19.59 -45.19 -20.93
C THR A 10 21.09 -45.15 -20.64
N THR A 11 21.92 -45.03 -21.67
CA THR A 11 23.36 -44.81 -21.56
C THR A 11 23.67 -43.32 -21.71
N PHE A 12 24.57 -42.79 -20.88
CA PHE A 12 25.06 -41.43 -21.03
C PHE A 12 26.08 -41.35 -22.17
N GLU A 13 26.12 -40.21 -22.87
CA GLU A 13 26.89 -40.07 -24.11
C GLU A 13 28.42 -40.17 -23.92
N GLY A 14 28.91 -40.10 -22.67
CA GLY A 14 30.31 -40.33 -22.32
C GLY A 14 30.77 -41.79 -22.31
N ASP A 15 29.85 -42.76 -22.29
CA ASP A 15 30.16 -44.20 -22.21
C ASP A 15 30.21 -44.91 -23.58
N LEU A 16 30.12 -44.14 -24.68
CA LEU A 16 30.07 -44.68 -26.04
C LEU A 16 31.47 -44.78 -26.68
N PRO A 17 31.82 -45.90 -27.35
CA PRO A 17 33.10 -46.03 -28.04
C PRO A 17 33.18 -45.09 -29.26
N PRO A 18 34.39 -44.58 -29.61
CA PRO A 18 34.55 -43.61 -30.69
C PRO A 18 33.99 -44.10 -32.04
N GLY A 19 33.13 -43.29 -32.65
CA GLY A 19 32.52 -43.57 -33.96
C GLY A 19 31.07 -44.08 -33.90
N VAL A 20 30.56 -44.47 -32.73
CA VAL A 20 29.14 -44.82 -32.55
C VAL A 20 28.34 -43.55 -32.26
N ARG A 21 27.30 -43.26 -33.08
CA ARG A 21 26.32 -42.21 -32.77
C ARG A 21 25.16 -42.82 -31.99
N PRO A 22 24.70 -42.22 -30.88
CA PRO A 22 23.48 -42.68 -30.22
C PRO A 22 22.27 -42.49 -31.14
N HIS A 23 21.42 -43.52 -31.23
CA HIS A 23 20.09 -43.36 -31.81
C HIS A 23 19.22 -42.61 -30.79
N PRO A 24 18.56 -41.49 -31.17
CA PRO A 24 17.62 -40.83 -30.27
C PRO A 24 16.53 -41.80 -29.85
N GLY A 25 16.39 -42.01 -28.54
CA GLY A 25 15.30 -42.82 -27.99
C GLY A 25 13.93 -42.23 -28.37
N PRO A 26 12.83 -42.98 -28.17
CA PRO A 26 11.48 -42.47 -28.39
C PRO A 26 11.33 -41.13 -27.66
N ARG A 27 10.97 -40.06 -28.38
CA ARG A 27 10.64 -38.80 -27.71
C ARG A 27 9.46 -39.08 -26.78
N PRO A 28 9.51 -38.66 -25.49
CA PRO A 28 8.33 -38.71 -24.66
C PRO A 28 7.22 -37.91 -25.36
N GLU A 29 6.00 -38.45 -25.36
CA GLU A 29 4.88 -37.79 -26.01
C GLU A 29 4.71 -36.38 -25.44
N ARG A 30 4.87 -35.37 -26.30
CA ARG A 30 4.55 -34.00 -25.92
C ARG A 30 3.04 -33.93 -25.79
N SER A 31 2.53 -33.82 -24.57
CA SER A 31 1.13 -33.55 -24.32
C SER A 31 0.71 -32.31 -25.12
N VAL A 32 -0.23 -32.50 -26.04
CA VAL A 32 -0.85 -31.40 -26.77
C VAL A 32 -1.61 -30.57 -25.73
N TRP A 33 -1.44 -29.25 -25.73
CA TRP A 33 -2.05 -28.39 -24.73
C TRP A 33 -3.53 -28.13 -25.09
N ILE A 34 -4.40 -29.13 -24.84
CA ILE A 34 -5.83 -29.11 -25.20
C ILE A 34 -6.64 -28.25 -24.21
N GLY A 35 -6.25 -26.97 -24.03
CA GLY A 35 -7.04 -25.96 -23.29
C GLY A 35 -7.36 -26.26 -21.82
N GLY A 36 -6.89 -27.38 -21.26
CA GLY A 36 -7.22 -27.84 -19.93
C GLY A 36 -6.62 -26.93 -18.88
N ALA A 37 -7.44 -26.50 -17.91
CA ALA A 37 -6.94 -25.74 -16.77
C ALA A 37 -5.93 -26.61 -16.02
N GLN A 38 -4.66 -26.24 -16.11
CA GLN A 38 -3.58 -26.82 -15.31
C GLN A 38 -3.82 -26.40 -13.85
N THR A 39 -4.61 -27.20 -13.12
CA THR A 39 -4.89 -27.02 -11.70
C THR A 39 -3.70 -27.45 -10.86
N ASP A 40 -2.57 -26.80 -11.10
CA ASP A 40 -1.47 -26.73 -10.14
C ASP A 40 -1.96 -25.85 -8.96
N PRO A 41 -2.13 -26.40 -7.75
CA PRO A 41 -2.86 -25.74 -6.67
C PRO A 41 -2.19 -24.45 -6.13
N ASP A 42 -0.95 -24.16 -6.56
CA ASP A 42 -0.23 -22.92 -6.22
C ASP A 42 -0.10 -21.91 -7.37
N VAL A 43 -0.49 -22.25 -8.60
CA VAL A 43 -0.42 -21.31 -9.75
C VAL A 43 -1.58 -20.31 -9.69
N GLY A 44 -1.44 -19.28 -8.84
CA GLY A 44 -2.33 -18.12 -8.84
C GLY A 44 -2.37 -17.30 -7.55
N LYS A 45 -1.94 -17.85 -6.42
CA LYS A 45 -1.88 -17.09 -5.16
C LYS A 45 -0.61 -16.24 -5.14
N LYS A 46 -0.75 -14.94 -5.44
CA LYS A 46 0.29 -13.96 -5.05
C LYS A 46 0.61 -14.17 -3.56
N PRO A 47 1.89 -14.26 -3.16
CA PRO A 47 2.25 -14.52 -1.77
C PRO A 47 1.60 -13.47 -0.86
N ARG A 48 0.86 -13.96 0.15
CA ARG A 48 0.22 -13.08 1.14
C ARG A 48 1.30 -12.47 2.02
N ILE A 49 1.15 -11.19 2.36
CA ILE A 49 2.11 -10.47 3.20
C ILE A 49 1.59 -10.56 4.63
N THR A 50 2.01 -11.58 5.37
CA THR A 50 1.47 -11.93 6.70
C THR A 50 1.42 -10.74 7.66
N GLY A 51 2.47 -9.90 7.72
CA GLY A 51 2.49 -8.68 8.54
C GLY A 51 1.40 -7.65 8.19
N VAL A 52 0.99 -7.55 6.92
CA VAL A 52 -0.14 -6.70 6.51
C VAL A 52 -1.47 -7.27 7.00
N ASP A 53 -1.63 -8.59 6.97
CA ASP A 53 -2.83 -9.25 7.47
C ASP A 53 -2.92 -9.19 9.02
N VAL A 54 -1.78 -9.26 9.73
CA VAL A 54 -1.70 -8.98 11.17
C VAL A 54 -2.09 -7.53 11.47
N ALA A 55 -1.55 -6.55 10.74
CA ALA A 55 -1.91 -5.15 10.91
C ALA A 55 -3.40 -4.88 10.65
N ARG A 56 -4.02 -5.55 9.67
CA ARG A 56 -5.48 -5.53 9.43
C ARG A 56 -6.27 -6.11 10.60
N GLY A 57 -5.81 -7.22 11.17
CA GLY A 57 -6.41 -7.84 12.35
C GLY A 57 -6.38 -6.90 13.56
N LEU A 58 -5.23 -6.27 13.83
CA LEU A 58 -5.08 -5.28 14.91
C LEU A 58 -5.98 -4.06 14.70
N ALA A 59 -6.07 -3.54 13.48
CA ALA A 59 -6.97 -2.44 13.15
C ALA A 59 -8.44 -2.79 13.40
N LEU A 60 -8.87 -3.99 12.98
CA LEU A 60 -10.24 -4.46 13.20
C LEU A 60 -10.56 -4.67 14.68
N ILE A 61 -9.64 -5.27 15.44
CA ILE A 61 -9.79 -5.44 16.90
C ILE A 61 -9.91 -4.09 17.59
N GLY A 62 -9.07 -3.12 17.23
CA GLY A 62 -9.13 -1.75 17.76
C GLY A 62 -10.48 -1.08 17.47
N MET A 63 -10.96 -1.15 16.22
CA MET A 63 -12.28 -0.62 15.82
C MET A 63 -13.45 -1.25 16.57
N ILE A 64 -13.40 -2.57 16.82
CA ILE A 64 -14.42 -3.26 17.63
C ILE A 64 -14.31 -2.79 19.08
N ALA A 65 -13.10 -2.71 19.65
CA ALA A 65 -12.88 -2.29 21.02
C ALA A 65 -13.42 -0.87 21.29
N THR A 66 -13.19 0.10 20.38
CA THR A 66 -13.67 1.49 20.53
C THR A 66 -15.17 1.66 20.41
N HIS A 67 -15.90 0.70 19.83
CA HIS A 67 -17.35 0.77 19.63
C HIS A 67 -18.16 -0.17 20.52
N VAL A 68 -17.51 -1.16 21.16
CA VAL A 68 -18.16 -2.12 22.07
C VAL A 68 -17.84 -1.86 23.54
N LEU A 69 -16.62 -1.41 23.85
CA LEU A 69 -16.19 -1.18 25.23
C LEU A 69 -16.42 0.28 25.66
N PRO A 70 -16.67 0.56 26.96
CA PRO A 70 -16.79 1.92 27.46
C PRO A 70 -15.54 2.77 27.18
N SER A 71 -15.75 4.04 26.82
CA SER A 71 -14.66 5.01 26.62
C SER A 71 -14.05 5.53 27.92
N TYR A 72 -14.82 5.53 29.01
CA TYR A 72 -14.40 6.01 30.34
C TYR A 72 -14.73 5.01 31.46
N HIS A 73 -13.99 5.10 32.56
CA HIS A 73 -14.29 4.38 33.80
C HIS A 73 -15.38 5.08 34.60
N GLN A 74 -16.52 4.41 34.83
CA GLN A 74 -17.69 5.01 35.51
C GLN A 74 -17.44 5.57 36.92
N VAL A 75 -16.39 5.10 37.60
CA VAL A 75 -16.05 5.51 38.98
C VAL A 75 -15.05 6.66 39.02
N THR A 76 -14.09 6.70 38.09
CA THR A 76 -12.98 7.69 38.10
C THR A 76 -13.12 8.77 37.04
N GLY A 77 -13.99 8.62 36.02
CA GLY A 77 -14.10 9.52 34.87
C GLY A 77 -12.96 9.42 33.85
N GLU A 78 -11.86 8.77 34.23
CA GLU A 78 -10.65 8.60 33.40
C GLU A 78 -10.92 7.77 32.13
N PRO A 79 -10.23 8.06 31.02
CA PRO A 79 -10.34 7.28 29.79
C PRO A 79 -9.84 5.85 30.01
N THR A 80 -10.51 4.90 29.38
CA THR A 80 -10.10 3.50 29.44
C THR A 80 -8.85 3.24 28.59
N LEU A 81 -8.07 2.23 28.94
CA LEU A 81 -6.84 1.88 28.20
C LEU A 81 -7.12 1.57 26.72
N GLN A 82 -8.23 0.89 26.40
CA GLN A 82 -8.62 0.67 25.00
C GLN A 82 -8.95 1.97 24.27
N TRP A 83 -9.57 2.95 24.94
CA TRP A 83 -9.89 4.24 24.32
C TRP A 83 -8.61 5.00 24.00
N SER A 84 -7.73 5.16 24.98
CA SER A 84 -6.46 5.88 24.86
C SER A 84 -5.52 5.30 23.79
N LEU A 85 -5.58 3.98 23.54
CA LEU A 85 -4.76 3.35 22.51
C LEU A 85 -5.41 3.37 21.11
N PHE A 86 -6.71 3.09 21.01
CA PHE A 86 -7.35 2.80 19.72
C PHE A 86 -8.21 3.94 19.14
N SER A 87 -8.69 4.89 19.95
CA SER A 87 -9.54 5.99 19.47
C SER A 87 -8.80 6.84 18.43
N GLY A 88 -9.42 7.06 17.25
CA GLY A 88 -8.78 7.62 16.05
C GLY A 88 -7.73 6.72 15.37
N ASN A 89 -6.81 6.15 16.15
CA ASN A 89 -5.64 5.41 15.65
C ASN A 89 -6.02 4.12 14.89
N ALA A 90 -6.99 3.36 15.39
CA ALA A 90 -7.41 2.10 14.76
C ALA A 90 -8.08 2.34 13.39
N SER A 91 -8.89 3.39 13.28
CA SER A 91 -9.51 3.79 12.00
C SER A 91 -8.48 4.37 11.02
N ALA A 92 -7.52 5.16 11.50
CA ALA A 92 -6.41 5.65 10.67
C ALA A 92 -5.56 4.51 10.08
N LEU A 93 -5.21 3.50 10.89
CA LEU A 93 -4.53 2.29 10.42
C LEU A 93 -5.40 1.51 9.42
N PHE A 94 -6.70 1.37 9.68
CA PHE A 94 -7.63 0.73 8.74
C PHE A 94 -7.67 1.46 7.38
N ALA A 95 -7.73 2.79 7.37
CA ALA A 95 -7.71 3.61 6.15
C ALA A 95 -6.36 3.55 5.41
N LEU A 96 -5.23 3.51 6.12
CA LEU A 96 -3.91 3.30 5.53
C LEU A 96 -3.83 1.93 4.85
N LEU A 97 -4.27 0.87 5.54
CA LEU A 97 -4.33 -0.48 4.99
C LEU A 97 -5.33 -0.59 3.82
N ALA A 98 -6.34 0.26 3.76
CA ALA A 98 -7.23 0.40 2.62
C ALA A 98 -6.48 0.89 1.38
N GLY A 99 -5.73 2.01 1.48
CA GLY A 99 -4.86 2.52 0.42
C GLY A 99 -3.82 1.49 -0.03
N PHE A 100 -3.22 0.77 0.92
CA PHE A 100 -2.31 -0.34 0.60
C PHE A 100 -3.02 -1.44 -0.22
N SER A 101 -4.24 -1.80 0.16
CA SER A 101 -5.07 -2.79 -0.55
C SER A 101 -5.43 -2.33 -1.97
N LEU A 102 -5.81 -1.06 -2.15
CA LEU A 102 -6.03 -0.45 -3.48
C LEU A 102 -4.79 -0.58 -4.37
N THR A 103 -3.59 -0.44 -3.80
CA THR A 103 -2.34 -0.59 -4.56
C THR A 103 -2.19 -1.98 -5.14
N LEU A 104 -2.43 -3.02 -4.33
CA LEU A 104 -2.34 -4.42 -4.78
C LEU A 104 -3.36 -4.74 -5.89
N MET A 105 -4.54 -4.12 -5.84
CA MET A 105 -5.59 -4.22 -6.87
C MET A 105 -5.28 -3.41 -8.14
N THR A 106 -4.37 -2.42 -8.05
CA THR A 106 -3.96 -1.53 -9.16
C THR A 106 -2.49 -1.69 -9.56
N GLY A 107 -1.94 -2.89 -9.37
CA GLY A 107 -0.65 -3.32 -9.93
C GLY A 107 0.51 -3.52 -8.94
N GLY A 108 0.32 -3.28 -7.64
CA GLY A 108 1.39 -3.43 -6.64
C GLY A 108 2.54 -2.47 -6.90
N THR A 109 3.79 -2.94 -7.01
CA THR A 109 4.94 -2.08 -7.32
C THR A 109 4.92 -1.48 -8.74
N ASN A 110 4.13 -2.01 -9.68
CA ASN A 110 4.05 -1.54 -11.06
C ASN A 110 2.61 -1.10 -11.41
N PRO A 111 2.29 0.21 -11.41
CA PRO A 111 0.95 0.71 -11.67
C PRO A 111 0.33 0.17 -12.97
N HIS A 112 -0.94 -0.22 -12.91
CA HIS A 112 -1.69 -0.51 -14.12
C HIS A 112 -1.79 0.76 -15.00
N THR A 113 -1.59 0.60 -16.30
CA THR A 113 -1.72 1.67 -17.30
C THR A 113 -2.64 1.26 -18.45
N GLY A 114 -3.10 2.24 -19.24
CA GLY A 114 -3.97 2.03 -20.40
C GLY A 114 -5.22 1.20 -20.09
N ARG A 115 -5.53 0.18 -20.93
CA ARG A 115 -6.70 -0.69 -20.75
C ARG A 115 -6.74 -1.44 -19.42
N ARG A 116 -5.58 -1.75 -18.80
CA ARG A 116 -5.54 -2.39 -17.47
C ARG A 116 -5.95 -1.41 -16.38
N TRP A 117 -5.54 -0.14 -16.49
CA TRP A 117 -5.96 0.90 -15.57
C TRP A 117 -7.47 1.13 -15.63
N VAL A 118 -8.04 1.29 -16.84
CA VAL A 118 -9.48 1.50 -17.00
C VAL A 118 -10.30 0.39 -16.35
N ARG A 119 -9.89 -0.89 -16.49
CA ARG A 119 -10.55 -2.02 -15.81
C ARG A 119 -10.49 -1.90 -14.28
N SER A 120 -9.33 -1.54 -13.72
CA SER A 120 -9.19 -1.29 -12.28
C SER A 120 -10.02 -0.09 -11.83
N ALA A 121 -10.03 1.02 -12.57
CA ALA A 121 -10.80 2.22 -12.27
C ALA A 121 -12.31 1.94 -12.26
N VAL A 122 -12.84 1.22 -13.26
CA VAL A 122 -14.24 0.79 -13.30
C VAL A 122 -14.57 -0.14 -12.13
N ALA A 123 -13.70 -1.10 -11.81
CA ALA A 123 -13.92 -1.99 -10.66
C ALA A 123 -13.93 -1.23 -9.31
N LEU A 124 -13.08 -0.20 -9.15
CA LEU A 124 -13.09 0.67 -7.98
C LEU A 124 -14.32 1.57 -7.93
N LEU A 125 -14.75 2.13 -9.06
CA LEU A 125 -15.96 2.96 -9.16
C LEU A 125 -17.21 2.14 -8.82
N VAL A 126 -17.37 0.94 -9.39
CA VAL A 126 -18.48 0.03 -9.05
C VAL A 126 -18.44 -0.35 -7.57
N ARG A 127 -17.26 -0.66 -7.02
CA ARG A 127 -17.11 -0.96 -5.59
C ARG A 127 -17.49 0.24 -4.71
N ALA A 128 -17.07 1.45 -5.09
CA ALA A 128 -17.44 2.69 -4.39
C ALA A 128 -18.95 2.92 -4.42
N LEU A 129 -19.60 2.81 -5.59
CA LEU A 129 -21.05 2.99 -5.72
C LEU A 129 -21.83 1.95 -4.90
N LEU A 130 -21.41 0.68 -4.89
CA LEU A 130 -22.02 -0.34 -4.04
C LEU A 130 -21.84 -0.02 -2.54
N LEU A 131 -20.62 0.33 -2.12
CA LEU A 131 -20.35 0.69 -0.73
C LEU A 131 -21.08 1.96 -0.28
N PHE A 132 -21.32 2.92 -1.16
CA PHE A 132 -22.07 4.15 -0.85
C PHE A 132 -23.58 3.89 -0.84
N LEU A 133 -24.15 3.52 -1.99
CA LEU A 133 -25.60 3.46 -2.20
C LEU A 133 -26.27 2.24 -1.56
N VAL A 134 -25.62 1.06 -1.64
CA VAL A 134 -26.25 -0.20 -1.21
C VAL A 134 -25.98 -0.51 0.26
N PHE A 135 -24.78 -0.19 0.76
CA PHE A 135 -24.40 -0.48 2.15
C PHE A 135 -24.33 0.78 3.02
N GLY A 136 -23.63 1.82 2.60
CA GLY A 136 -23.36 3.01 3.39
C GLY A 136 -24.63 3.72 3.84
N LEU A 137 -25.45 4.18 2.90
CA LEU A 137 -26.71 4.86 3.21
C LEU A 137 -27.75 3.91 3.80
N ALA A 138 -27.82 2.66 3.33
CA ALA A 138 -28.85 1.71 3.78
C ALA A 138 -28.65 1.23 5.22
N VAL A 139 -27.41 1.04 5.69
CA VAL A 139 -27.12 0.68 7.09
C VAL A 139 -27.54 1.80 8.05
N ASN A 140 -27.49 3.07 7.61
CA ASN A 140 -27.94 4.22 8.41
C ASN A 140 -29.47 4.31 8.56
N LEU A 141 -30.24 3.45 7.89
CA LEU A 141 -31.68 3.28 8.17
C LEU A 141 -31.93 2.47 9.46
N LEU A 142 -30.91 1.76 9.96
CA LEU A 142 -30.89 1.19 11.30
C LEU A 142 -30.34 2.28 12.23
N ASP A 143 -31.09 2.64 13.28
CA ASP A 143 -30.72 3.70 14.22
C ASP A 143 -29.50 3.28 15.07
N MET A 144 -28.32 3.53 14.51
CA MET A 144 -27.03 3.04 14.98
C MET A 144 -26.26 4.16 15.67
N ARG A 145 -26.02 4.00 16.98
CA ARG A 145 -25.29 4.95 17.85
C ARG A 145 -23.77 5.02 17.58
N VAL A 146 -23.34 4.68 16.36
CA VAL A 146 -21.94 4.55 15.94
C VAL A 146 -21.76 5.23 14.58
N TYR A 147 -20.68 5.99 14.41
CA TYR A 147 -20.35 6.63 13.13
C TYR A 147 -20.06 5.60 12.04
N ASN A 148 -20.85 5.61 10.96
CA ASN A 148 -20.70 4.71 9.85
C ASN A 148 -19.59 5.21 8.89
N ILE A 149 -18.48 4.48 8.85
CA ILE A 149 -17.34 4.80 7.99
C ILE A 149 -17.59 4.50 6.50
N LEU A 150 -18.58 3.68 6.14
CA LEU A 150 -18.76 3.17 4.77
C LEU A 150 -19.02 4.27 3.71
N PRO A 151 -19.86 5.30 3.93
CA PRO A 151 -20.06 6.39 2.97
C PRO A 151 -18.76 7.16 2.68
N TYR A 152 -17.99 7.49 3.72
CA TYR A 152 -16.69 8.15 3.60
C TYR A 152 -15.70 7.27 2.84
N TYR A 153 -15.62 5.98 3.20
CA TYR A 153 -14.71 5.01 2.58
C TYR A 153 -14.99 4.80 1.08
N ALA A 154 -16.27 4.85 0.68
CA ALA A 154 -16.65 4.82 -0.72
C ALA A 154 -16.17 6.06 -1.49
N LEU A 155 -16.33 7.27 -0.94
CA LEU A 155 -15.82 8.50 -1.55
C LEU A 155 -14.29 8.51 -1.61
N LEU A 156 -13.61 8.10 -0.55
CA LEU A 156 -12.15 7.93 -0.52
C LEU A 156 -11.68 6.96 -1.63
N PHE A 157 -12.40 5.87 -1.87
CA PHE A 157 -12.07 4.91 -2.94
C PHE A 157 -12.32 5.47 -4.34
N LEU A 158 -13.40 6.24 -4.52
CA LEU A 158 -13.71 6.92 -5.78
C LEU A 158 -12.64 7.99 -6.11
N LEU A 159 -12.28 8.81 -5.13
CA LEU A 159 -11.27 9.86 -5.26
C LEU A 159 -9.84 9.31 -5.34
N ALA A 160 -9.57 8.13 -4.80
CA ALA A 160 -8.27 7.45 -4.95
C ALA A 160 -7.94 7.09 -6.41
N ILE A 161 -8.93 6.90 -7.29
CA ILE A 161 -8.77 6.42 -8.67
C ILE A 161 -7.66 7.18 -9.46
N PRO A 162 -7.68 8.52 -9.60
CA PRO A 162 -6.61 9.26 -10.28
C PRO A 162 -5.24 9.07 -9.61
N PHE A 163 -5.18 9.04 -8.27
CA PHE A 163 -3.93 8.89 -7.53
C PHE A 163 -3.29 7.50 -7.73
N THR A 164 -4.05 6.47 -8.14
CA THR A 164 -3.48 5.14 -8.45
C THR A 164 -2.42 5.16 -9.56
N LEU A 165 -2.39 6.18 -10.43
CA LEU A 165 -1.38 6.32 -11.49
C LEU A 165 -0.04 6.91 -11.00
N LEU A 166 0.00 7.47 -9.79
CA LEU A 166 1.15 8.24 -9.30
C LEU A 166 2.29 7.36 -8.77
N ARG A 167 3.50 7.94 -8.80
CA ARG A 167 4.73 7.35 -8.25
C ARG A 167 4.78 7.49 -6.72
N PRO A 168 5.57 6.67 -5.99
CA PRO A 168 5.65 6.73 -4.52
C PRO A 168 5.90 8.14 -3.96
N LEU A 169 6.85 8.89 -4.55
CA LEU A 169 7.18 10.24 -4.10
C LEU A 169 6.03 11.25 -4.34
N GLN A 170 5.30 11.11 -5.44
CA GLN A 170 4.13 11.94 -5.73
C GLN A 170 3.00 11.64 -4.74
N LEU A 171 2.79 10.36 -4.42
CA LEU A 171 1.81 9.94 -3.41
C LEU A 171 2.17 10.43 -2.00
N LEU A 172 3.46 10.44 -1.65
CA LEU A 172 3.95 11.03 -0.40
C LEU A 172 3.67 12.54 -0.35
N VAL A 173 3.99 13.29 -1.41
CA VAL A 173 3.70 14.73 -1.50
C VAL A 173 2.19 14.99 -1.40
N VAL A 174 1.36 14.25 -2.13
CA VAL A 174 -0.11 14.37 -2.06
C VAL A 174 -0.63 14.02 -0.66
N SER A 175 -0.09 12.99 -0.01
CA SER A 175 -0.43 12.63 1.38
C SER A 175 -0.11 13.78 2.34
N ILE A 176 1.08 14.37 2.24
CA ILE A 176 1.49 15.52 3.07
C ILE A 176 0.58 16.73 2.79
N LEU A 177 0.23 16.99 1.53
CA LEU A 177 -0.67 18.08 1.16
C LEU A 177 -2.07 17.89 1.75
N PHE A 178 -2.66 16.69 1.71
CA PHE A 178 -3.92 16.42 2.41
C PHE A 178 -3.78 16.53 3.93
N GLY A 179 -2.67 16.07 4.51
CA GLY A 179 -2.44 16.12 5.96
C GLY A 179 -2.27 17.53 6.51
N LEU A 180 -1.75 18.47 5.71
CA LEU A 180 -1.51 19.86 6.11
C LEU A 180 -2.62 20.82 5.63
N LEU A 181 -3.01 20.74 4.36
CA LEU A 181 -4.00 21.64 3.75
C LEU A 181 -5.43 21.15 3.95
N GLY A 182 -5.66 19.85 4.12
CA GLY A 182 -6.97 19.29 4.41
C GLY A 182 -7.60 19.87 5.69
N PRO A 183 -6.90 19.84 6.84
CA PRO A 183 -7.40 20.47 8.07
C PRO A 183 -7.61 21.98 7.94
N VAL A 184 -6.74 22.68 7.20
CA VAL A 184 -6.89 24.12 6.92
C VAL A 184 -8.13 24.40 6.07
N ALA A 185 -8.43 23.55 5.08
CA ALA A 185 -9.65 23.65 4.28
C ALA A 185 -10.90 23.41 5.15
N ILE A 186 -10.91 22.36 5.99
CA ILE A 186 -12.00 22.10 6.95
C ILE A 186 -12.20 23.30 7.87
N HIS A 187 -11.11 23.83 8.43
CA HIS A 187 -11.11 24.99 9.32
C HIS A 187 -11.70 26.25 8.69
N LEU A 188 -11.40 26.50 7.41
CA LEU A 188 -11.95 27.63 6.66
C LEU A 188 -13.40 27.40 6.24
N ILE A 189 -13.76 26.19 5.80
CA ILE A 189 -15.13 25.83 5.42
C ILE A 189 -16.07 25.93 6.62
N ASN A 190 -15.73 25.28 7.75
CA ASN A 190 -16.60 25.24 8.93
C ASN A 190 -16.74 26.62 9.63
N ARG A 191 -15.85 27.59 9.33
CA ARG A 191 -16.00 29.00 9.74
C ARG A 191 -16.89 29.84 8.83
N THR A 192 -17.05 29.47 7.56
CA THR A 192 -17.62 30.35 6.52
C THR A 192 -18.91 29.82 5.92
N ALA A 193 -19.09 28.50 5.88
CA ALA A 193 -20.29 27.84 5.39
C ALA A 193 -21.17 27.39 6.56
N SER A 194 -22.41 27.88 6.60
CA SER A 194 -23.47 27.33 7.45
C SER A 194 -24.08 26.09 6.77
N PHE A 195 -23.93 24.92 7.37
CA PHE A 195 -24.56 23.68 6.92
C PHE A 195 -24.89 22.79 8.13
N ASN A 196 -25.84 21.87 7.96
CA ASN A 196 -26.18 20.92 9.02
C ASN A 196 -25.20 19.75 8.96
N VAL A 197 -24.50 19.47 10.06
CA VAL A 197 -23.60 18.30 10.09
C VAL A 197 -24.44 17.03 10.18
N VAL A 198 -24.39 16.20 9.14
CA VAL A 198 -25.05 14.90 9.05
C VAL A 198 -24.02 13.82 9.33
N ALA A 199 -23.97 13.33 10.58
CA ALA A 199 -22.98 12.34 11.02
C ALA A 199 -23.08 11.01 10.25
N ASN A 200 -24.30 10.49 10.13
CA ASN A 200 -24.66 9.22 9.49
C ASN A 200 -25.70 9.45 8.38
N PRO A 201 -25.29 9.82 7.15
CA PRO A 201 -26.24 10.20 6.10
C PRO A 201 -27.10 9.03 5.63
N THR A 202 -28.41 9.23 5.58
CA THR A 202 -29.39 8.30 5.03
C THR A 202 -29.71 8.63 3.56
N PRO A 203 -30.44 7.76 2.82
CA PRO A 203 -30.94 8.10 1.49
C PRO A 203 -31.87 9.32 1.51
N THR A 204 -32.62 9.51 2.60
CA THR A 204 -33.57 10.61 2.77
C THR A 204 -32.84 11.95 2.91
N ASP A 205 -31.74 11.99 3.68
CA ASP A 205 -30.93 13.21 3.84
C ASP A 205 -30.29 13.62 2.52
N LEU A 206 -29.80 12.65 1.73
CA LEU A 206 -29.21 12.90 0.42
C LEU A 206 -30.23 13.44 -0.60
N LEU A 207 -31.52 13.13 -0.44
CA LEU A 207 -32.60 13.67 -1.29
C LEU A 207 -33.06 15.05 -0.83
N ASN A 208 -33.12 15.29 0.48
CA ASN A 208 -33.66 16.52 1.06
C ASN A 208 -32.61 17.66 1.14
N ASP A 209 -31.39 17.34 1.58
CA ASP A 209 -30.27 18.28 1.70
C ASP A 209 -28.94 17.64 1.24
N PRO A 210 -28.79 17.41 -0.09
CA PRO A 210 -27.55 16.87 -0.65
C PRO A 210 -26.33 17.75 -0.37
N TRP A 211 -26.52 19.05 -0.14
CA TRP A 211 -25.42 19.99 0.12
C TRP A 211 -24.82 19.79 1.50
N SER A 212 -25.65 19.73 2.55
CA SER A 212 -25.21 19.40 3.91
C SER A 212 -24.60 18.00 3.98
N VAL A 213 -25.13 17.01 3.25
CA VAL A 213 -24.52 15.67 3.19
C VAL A 213 -23.12 15.71 2.55
N VAL A 214 -22.94 16.43 1.43
CA VAL A 214 -21.62 16.57 0.79
C VAL A 214 -20.63 17.31 1.71
N LEU A 215 -21.02 18.44 2.30
CA LEU A 215 -20.13 19.16 3.23
C LEU A 215 -19.82 18.34 4.48
N SER A 216 -20.75 17.55 5.00
CA SER A 216 -20.49 16.62 6.11
C SER A 216 -19.46 15.56 5.71
N LEU A 217 -19.60 14.94 4.54
CA LEU A 217 -18.66 13.92 4.08
C LEU A 217 -17.26 14.49 3.76
N PHE A 218 -17.16 15.75 3.34
CA PHE A 218 -15.89 16.38 2.99
C PHE A 218 -15.20 17.12 4.15
N SER A 219 -15.93 17.77 5.06
CA SER A 219 -15.36 18.57 6.16
C SER A 219 -16.03 18.42 7.53
N GLY A 220 -17.35 18.21 7.62
CA GLY A 220 -18.08 18.27 8.90
C GLY A 220 -18.11 16.96 9.72
N GLY A 221 -17.95 15.82 9.07
CA GLY A 221 -18.16 14.50 9.68
C GLY A 221 -16.93 13.92 10.40
N ALA A 222 -17.07 12.70 10.94
CA ALA A 222 -16.01 12.04 11.72
C ALA A 222 -14.79 11.61 10.88
N PHE A 223 -14.99 11.33 9.59
CA PHE A 223 -13.96 10.80 8.67
C PHE A 223 -13.80 11.66 7.39
N PRO A 224 -13.62 12.99 7.50
CA PRO A 224 -13.81 13.92 6.40
C PRO A 224 -12.77 13.71 5.29
N VAL A 225 -13.25 13.66 4.04
CA VAL A 225 -12.43 13.31 2.86
C VAL A 225 -11.14 14.13 2.78
N PHE A 226 -11.18 15.44 3.10
CA PHE A 226 -10.01 16.31 3.01
C PHE A 226 -8.82 15.87 3.86
N THR A 227 -9.04 15.26 5.04
CA THR A 227 -7.96 14.74 5.89
C THR A 227 -7.72 13.26 5.65
N TRP A 228 -8.77 12.46 5.44
CA TRP A 228 -8.65 11.00 5.34
C TRP A 228 -8.01 10.51 4.04
N MET A 229 -8.00 11.34 2.99
CA MET A 229 -7.17 11.09 1.80
C MET A 229 -5.66 11.02 2.12
N THR A 230 -5.20 11.60 3.24
CA THR A 230 -3.83 11.41 3.75
C THR A 230 -3.50 9.93 3.92
N PHE A 231 -4.31 9.20 4.69
CA PHE A 231 -4.06 7.78 4.98
C PHE A 231 -4.17 6.92 3.71
N ILE A 232 -5.12 7.23 2.82
CA ILE A 232 -5.29 6.53 1.54
C ILE A 232 -4.06 6.72 0.64
N CYS A 233 -3.58 7.95 0.48
CA CYS A 233 -2.40 8.26 -0.33
C CYS A 233 -1.10 7.71 0.30
N LEU A 234 -0.98 7.72 1.63
CA LEU A 234 0.12 7.07 2.35
C LEU A 234 0.11 5.55 2.15
N GLY A 235 -1.05 4.92 2.31
CA GLY A 235 -1.23 3.49 2.01
C GLY A 235 -0.90 3.14 0.56
N LEU A 236 -1.33 3.99 -0.39
CA LEU A 236 -0.98 3.87 -1.80
C LEU A 236 0.54 3.93 -2.01
N MET A 237 1.22 4.92 -1.39
CA MET A 237 2.67 5.10 -1.45
C MET A 237 3.42 3.86 -0.96
N LEU A 238 3.06 3.34 0.21
CA LEU A 238 3.67 2.15 0.82
C LEU A 238 3.50 0.90 -0.04
N GLY A 239 2.33 0.71 -0.65
CA GLY A 239 2.07 -0.41 -1.56
C GLY A 239 2.93 -0.39 -2.83
N ARG A 240 3.47 0.78 -3.20
CA ARG A 240 4.42 0.93 -4.33
C ARG A 240 5.88 0.72 -3.93
N MET A 241 6.25 0.77 -2.64
CA MET A 241 7.65 0.74 -2.18
C MET A 241 8.31 -0.65 -2.14
N GLY A 242 7.54 -1.73 -2.12
CA GLY A 242 8.06 -3.09 -1.94
C GLY A 242 8.36 -3.40 -0.46
N VAL A 243 7.30 -3.67 0.31
CA VAL A 243 7.38 -3.98 1.75
C VAL A 243 7.99 -5.35 2.08
N ASP A 244 8.39 -6.10 1.05
CA ASP A 244 9.24 -7.30 1.12
C ASP A 244 10.67 -6.98 1.64
N ARG A 245 11.15 -5.75 1.40
CA ARG A 245 12.52 -5.34 1.72
C ARG A 245 12.64 -4.94 3.19
N LEU A 246 13.62 -5.51 3.90
CA LEU A 246 13.89 -5.19 5.30
C LEU A 246 14.12 -3.68 5.52
N SER A 247 14.85 -3.03 4.61
CA SER A 247 15.09 -1.57 4.67
C SER A 247 13.81 -0.76 4.61
N VAL A 248 12.82 -1.16 3.80
CA VAL A 248 11.51 -0.52 3.71
C VAL A 248 10.71 -0.76 5.00
N GLN A 249 10.74 -1.99 5.54
CA GLN A 249 10.07 -2.32 6.81
C GLN A 249 10.61 -1.48 7.99
N ILE A 250 11.94 -1.34 8.10
CA ILE A 250 12.59 -0.50 9.10
C ILE A 250 12.29 0.99 8.88
N GLN A 251 12.33 1.47 7.63
CA GLN A 251 11.97 2.86 7.30
C GLN A 251 10.53 3.19 7.69
N ILE A 252 9.57 2.28 7.44
CA ILE A 252 8.17 2.42 7.86
C ILE A 252 8.06 2.54 9.39
N LEU A 253 8.68 1.61 10.13
CA LEU A 253 8.69 1.67 11.61
C LEU A 253 9.30 2.97 12.13
N ALA A 254 10.50 3.34 11.64
CA ALA A 254 11.26 4.48 12.14
C ALA A 254 10.58 5.82 11.80
N SER A 255 10.08 5.98 10.56
CA SER A 255 9.31 7.17 10.16
C SER A 255 8.01 7.28 10.94
N GLY A 256 7.33 6.16 11.22
CA GLY A 256 6.15 6.12 12.08
C GLY A 256 6.44 6.62 13.50
N ALA A 257 7.49 6.08 14.12
CA ALA A 257 7.92 6.50 15.46
C ALA A 257 8.32 7.99 15.51
N VAL A 258 9.10 8.47 14.54
CA VAL A 258 9.50 9.89 14.45
C VAL A 258 8.28 10.79 14.25
N LEU A 259 7.36 10.44 13.34
CA LEU A 259 6.17 11.24 13.07
C LEU A 259 5.21 11.29 14.27
N MET A 260 4.99 10.15 14.93
CA MET A 260 4.17 10.06 16.15
C MET A 260 4.73 10.97 17.26
N VAL A 261 6.02 10.84 17.57
CA VAL A 261 6.68 11.63 18.62
C VAL A 261 6.74 13.11 18.25
N ALA A 262 7.03 13.45 16.99
CA ALA A 262 7.09 14.83 16.54
C ALA A 262 5.71 15.51 16.56
N SER A 263 4.65 14.84 16.10
CA SER A 263 3.31 15.42 16.05
C SER A 263 2.72 15.61 17.45
N GLY A 264 2.74 14.59 18.30
CA GLY A 264 2.22 14.69 19.67
C GLY A 264 3.09 15.59 20.56
N GLY A 265 4.42 15.53 20.39
CA GLY A 265 5.35 16.42 21.08
C GLY A 265 5.13 17.89 20.72
N LEU A 266 4.93 18.20 19.43
CA LEU A 266 4.64 19.56 18.97
C LEU A 266 3.26 20.04 19.43
N SER A 267 2.24 19.17 19.42
CA SER A 267 0.91 19.49 19.99
C SER A 267 1.03 19.88 21.45
N ASN A 268 1.64 19.00 22.26
CA ASN A 268 1.84 19.21 23.69
C ASN A 268 2.57 20.53 23.99
N ILE A 269 3.63 20.85 23.24
CA ILE A 269 4.37 22.11 23.38
C ILE A 269 3.48 23.32 23.02
N LEU A 270 2.73 23.27 21.91
CA LEU A 270 1.90 24.39 21.47
C LEU A 270 0.70 24.63 22.39
N LEU A 271 0.00 23.57 22.78
CA LEU A 271 -1.23 23.65 23.57
C LEU A 271 -0.99 23.95 25.04
N ASN A 272 -0.03 23.25 25.66
CA ASN A 272 0.24 23.38 27.09
C ASN A 272 1.28 24.47 27.36
N SER A 273 2.51 24.32 26.86
CA SER A 273 3.58 25.31 27.12
C SER A 273 3.38 26.63 26.37
N GLY A 274 2.80 26.60 25.17
CA GLY A 274 2.49 27.78 24.36
C GLY A 274 1.20 28.50 24.78
N GLY A 275 0.40 27.93 25.69
CA GLY A 275 -0.91 28.45 26.07
C GLY A 275 -1.95 28.39 24.94
N GLY A 276 -1.85 27.40 24.05
CA GLY A 276 -2.81 27.18 22.99
C GLY A 276 -4.21 26.86 23.52
N TRP A 277 -4.32 26.05 24.58
CA TRP A 277 -5.62 25.76 25.22
C TRP A 277 -6.32 27.01 25.73
N GLN A 278 -5.59 27.90 26.43
CA GLN A 278 -6.16 29.16 26.92
C GLN A 278 -6.71 30.00 25.75
N ARG A 279 -5.97 30.12 24.64
CA ARG A 279 -6.42 30.87 23.47
C ARG A 279 -7.55 30.21 22.69
N ILE A 280 -7.78 28.91 22.85
CA ILE A 280 -8.96 28.22 22.32
C ILE A 280 -10.17 28.53 23.21
N ILE A 281 -10.02 28.48 24.53
CA ILE A 281 -11.08 28.82 25.49
C ILE A 281 -11.49 30.31 25.35
N ASP A 282 -10.52 31.23 25.36
CA ASP A 282 -10.75 32.68 25.23
C ASP A 282 -11.46 33.07 23.92
N ALA A 283 -11.31 32.26 22.86
CA ALA A 283 -11.91 32.48 21.55
C ALA A 283 -13.33 31.90 21.41
N ASN A 284 -13.81 31.11 22.38
CA ASN A 284 -15.08 30.40 22.32
C ASN A 284 -15.96 30.72 23.54
N PRO A 285 -16.84 31.74 23.45
CA PRO A 285 -17.78 32.06 24.51
C PRO A 285 -18.65 30.85 24.89
N GLY A 286 -18.55 30.41 26.14
CA GLY A 286 -19.25 29.22 26.65
C GLY A 286 -18.41 27.94 26.72
N MET A 287 -17.21 27.92 26.14
CA MET A 287 -16.26 26.82 26.32
C MET A 287 -15.58 26.92 27.69
N THR A 288 -15.49 25.80 28.40
CA THR A 288 -14.83 25.67 29.70
C THR A 288 -13.50 24.91 29.58
N SER A 289 -12.71 24.91 30.67
CA SER A 289 -11.52 24.05 30.78
C SER A 289 -11.86 22.56 30.79
N THR A 290 -13.08 22.18 31.21
CA THR A 290 -13.57 20.80 31.14
C THR A 290 -13.80 20.38 29.68
N ASP A 291 -14.43 21.24 28.87
CA ASP A 291 -14.64 20.95 27.44
C ASP A 291 -13.31 20.82 26.68
N ALA A 292 -12.31 21.64 27.03
CA ALA A 292 -10.95 21.51 26.49
C ALA A 292 -10.31 20.15 26.81
N PHE A 293 -10.47 19.68 28.05
CA PHE A 293 -9.97 18.38 28.51
C PHE A 293 -10.73 17.21 27.85
N GLU A 294 -12.05 17.30 27.72
CA GLU A 294 -12.86 16.31 27.01
C GLU A 294 -12.47 16.23 25.53
N ILE A 295 -12.27 17.36 24.85
CA ILE A 295 -11.80 17.39 23.45
C ILE A 295 -10.41 16.76 23.32
N ALA A 296 -9.51 17.00 24.27
CA ALA A 296 -8.17 16.40 24.25
C ALA A 296 -8.19 14.87 24.34
N ILE A 297 -9.10 14.30 25.14
CA ILE A 297 -9.15 12.87 25.46
C ILE A 297 -10.13 12.08 24.58
N TYR A 298 -11.33 12.64 24.36
CA TYR A 298 -12.44 11.98 23.66
C TYR A 298 -12.66 12.53 22.24
N GLY A 299 -12.07 13.68 21.91
CA GLY A 299 -12.26 14.33 20.62
C GLY A 299 -13.51 15.20 20.55
N THR A 300 -13.82 15.67 19.34
CA THR A 300 -15.05 16.44 19.10
C THR A 300 -16.27 15.52 18.99
N THR A 301 -17.25 15.76 19.86
CA THR A 301 -18.60 15.18 19.88
C THR A 301 -19.58 16.04 19.10
N GLU A 302 -20.74 15.51 18.70
CA GLU A 302 -21.77 16.29 17.97
C GLU A 302 -22.20 17.57 18.71
N SER A 303 -22.24 17.54 20.04
CA SER A 303 -22.52 18.70 20.89
C SER A 303 -21.39 19.74 20.93
N SER A 304 -20.13 19.35 20.67
CA SER A 304 -18.96 20.24 20.65
C SER A 304 -18.53 20.67 19.25
N LEU A 305 -19.09 20.09 18.17
CA LEU A 305 -18.84 20.54 16.79
C LEU A 305 -19.26 22.00 16.54
N GLN A 306 -20.19 22.56 17.33
CA GLN A 306 -20.59 23.98 17.22
C GLN A 306 -19.60 24.95 17.88
N LEU A 307 -18.70 24.46 18.74
CA LEU A 307 -17.73 25.26 19.52
C LEU A 307 -16.36 25.36 18.81
N VAL A 308 -16.26 24.85 17.58
CA VAL A 308 -14.99 24.49 16.95
C VAL A 308 -15.08 24.72 15.42
N PRO A 309 -14.24 25.56 14.76
CA PRO A 309 -12.91 26.02 15.18
C PRO A 309 -12.65 27.54 14.98
N THR A 310 -12.90 28.36 16.01
CA THR A 310 -12.82 29.85 15.94
C THR A 310 -11.41 30.46 15.98
N THR A 311 -10.37 29.71 16.36
CA THR A 311 -8.97 30.19 16.42
C THR A 311 -8.00 29.28 15.69
N TRP A 312 -6.91 29.83 15.10
CA TRP A 312 -5.88 29.02 14.41
C TRP A 312 -5.16 28.03 15.33
N TRP A 313 -5.16 28.29 16.64
CA TRP A 313 -4.66 27.35 17.66
C TRP A 313 -5.39 26.02 17.66
N TRP A 314 -6.62 25.95 17.11
CA TRP A 314 -7.33 24.69 16.90
C TRP A 314 -6.51 23.67 16.09
N LEU A 315 -5.73 24.12 15.11
CA LEU A 315 -4.90 23.23 14.27
C LEU A 315 -3.76 22.56 15.06
N ALA A 316 -3.51 22.92 16.31
CA ALA A 316 -2.57 22.24 17.18
C ALA A 316 -3.19 21.05 17.95
N VAL A 317 -4.52 20.94 18.05
CA VAL A 317 -5.20 19.91 18.86
C VAL A 317 -4.98 18.50 18.31
N ASP A 318 -4.33 17.59 19.04
CA ASP A 318 -4.04 16.22 18.58
C ASP A 318 -5.03 15.14 19.08
N GLY A 319 -6.11 15.54 19.77
CA GLY A 319 -7.13 14.62 20.30
C GLY A 319 -7.81 13.74 19.24
N PRO A 320 -8.44 12.61 19.62
CA PRO A 320 -9.04 11.66 18.68
C PRO A 320 -10.06 12.33 17.75
N HIS A 321 -10.09 11.93 16.47
CA HIS A 321 -11.07 12.43 15.48
C HIS A 321 -11.17 13.97 15.30
N THR A 322 -10.29 14.77 15.89
CA THR A 322 -10.27 16.24 15.75
C THR A 322 -9.85 16.73 14.36
N ASN A 323 -9.32 15.83 13.52
CA ASN A 323 -8.99 16.05 12.11
C ASN A 323 -8.04 17.25 11.88
N THR A 324 -7.11 17.50 12.79
CA THR A 324 -6.09 18.55 12.67
C THR A 324 -4.80 18.02 12.01
N PRO A 325 -3.85 18.89 11.60
CA PRO A 325 -2.56 18.43 11.08
C PRO A 325 -1.77 17.59 12.08
N LEU A 326 -1.83 17.91 13.38
CA LEU A 326 -1.09 17.18 14.41
C LEU A 326 -1.80 15.88 14.81
N SER A 327 -3.13 15.85 14.87
CA SER A 327 -3.88 14.59 15.11
C SER A 327 -3.72 13.60 13.95
N VAL A 328 -3.73 14.09 12.71
CA VAL A 328 -3.51 13.29 11.49
C VAL A 328 -2.05 12.80 11.43
N GLY A 329 -1.08 13.67 11.74
CA GLY A 329 0.33 13.30 11.84
C GLY A 329 0.57 12.21 12.89
N TYR A 330 0.03 12.38 14.10
CA TYR A 330 0.13 11.41 15.19
C TYR A 330 -0.46 10.05 14.78
N SER A 331 -1.72 10.03 14.33
CA SER A 331 -2.40 8.80 13.90
C SER A 331 -1.70 8.12 12.71
N ALA A 332 -1.14 8.89 11.77
CA ALA A 332 -0.32 8.35 10.68
C ALA A 332 0.97 7.72 11.20
N GLY A 333 1.62 8.36 12.18
CA GLY A 333 2.80 7.83 12.87
C GLY A 333 2.51 6.50 13.57
N VAL A 334 1.42 6.41 14.34
CA VAL A 334 0.94 5.19 14.98
C VAL A 334 0.65 4.09 13.96
N ALA A 335 -0.05 4.42 12.87
CA ALA A 335 -0.39 3.46 11.81
C ALA A 335 0.86 2.90 11.10
N LEU A 336 1.84 3.75 10.79
CA LEU A 336 3.14 3.35 10.25
C LEU A 336 3.92 2.47 11.24
N LEU A 337 3.93 2.84 12.53
CA LEU A 337 4.62 2.08 13.58
C LEU A 337 4.02 0.67 13.72
N ILE A 338 2.69 0.54 13.78
CA ILE A 338 2.02 -0.76 13.89
C ILE A 338 2.27 -1.61 12.63
N LEU A 339 2.18 -1.03 11.43
CA LEU A 339 2.43 -1.75 10.18
C LEU A 339 3.90 -2.20 10.07
N GLY A 340 4.86 -1.32 10.36
CA GLY A 340 6.28 -1.64 10.35
C GLY A 340 6.62 -2.73 11.38
N GLY A 341 6.06 -2.62 12.59
CA GLY A 341 6.20 -3.61 13.65
C GLY A 341 5.63 -4.97 13.24
N ALA A 342 4.41 -5.03 12.73
CA ALA A 342 3.77 -6.26 12.27
C ALA A 342 4.54 -6.93 11.12
N LEU A 343 5.10 -6.15 10.18
CA LEU A 343 5.99 -6.65 9.12
C LEU A 343 7.25 -7.29 9.70
N LEU A 344 7.97 -6.59 10.58
CA LEU A 344 9.21 -7.08 11.19
C LEU A 344 8.99 -8.30 12.10
N VAL A 345 7.94 -8.29 12.93
CA VAL A 345 7.58 -9.45 13.77
C VAL A 345 7.22 -10.65 12.91
N SER A 346 6.43 -10.47 11.83
CA SER A 346 6.09 -11.57 10.93
C SER A 346 7.31 -12.16 10.22
N ARG A 347 8.33 -11.34 9.95
CA ARG A 347 9.61 -11.78 9.38
C ARG A 347 10.38 -12.66 10.37
N VAL A 348 10.64 -12.15 11.58
CA VAL A 348 11.36 -12.91 12.64
C VAL A 348 10.64 -14.22 12.94
N TRP A 349 9.31 -14.20 13.00
CA TRP A 349 8.51 -15.40 13.23
C TRP A 349 8.62 -16.42 12.08
N SER A 350 8.71 -15.96 10.82
CA SER A 350 8.93 -16.85 9.67
C SER A 350 10.32 -17.47 9.67
N GLU A 351 11.36 -16.69 10.02
CA GLU A 351 12.75 -17.16 10.13
C GLU A 351 12.93 -18.14 11.31
N ALA A 352 12.18 -17.95 12.41
CA ALA A 352 12.18 -18.85 13.57
C ALA A 352 11.39 -20.16 13.35
N LEU A 353 10.35 -20.15 12.51
CA LEU A 353 9.56 -21.35 12.20
C LEU A 353 10.12 -22.21 11.07
N THR A 354 11.00 -21.67 10.21
CA THR A 354 11.75 -22.50 9.27
C THR A 354 12.78 -23.32 10.05
N PRO A 355 12.70 -24.67 10.09
CA PRO A 355 13.72 -25.48 10.73
C PRO A 355 15.07 -25.21 10.04
N PRO A 356 16.17 -25.03 10.78
CA PRO A 356 17.48 -24.95 10.15
C PRO A 356 17.68 -26.22 9.31
N HIS A 357 17.85 -26.06 8.00
CA HIS A 357 18.13 -27.16 7.09
C HIS A 357 19.59 -27.63 7.29
N GLY A 358 19.84 -28.19 8.47
CA GLY A 358 21.07 -28.83 8.90
C GLY A 358 20.86 -30.33 8.97
N GLY A 359 20.84 -30.97 7.80
CA GLY A 359 20.65 -32.41 7.64
C GLY A 359 20.73 -32.72 6.16
N GLY A 360 21.79 -33.40 5.73
CA GLY A 360 22.00 -33.71 4.32
C GLY A 360 20.87 -34.56 3.76
N GLN A 361 20.57 -34.37 2.48
CA GLN A 361 19.79 -35.31 1.68
C GLN A 361 20.55 -36.66 1.66
N HIS A 362 20.28 -37.53 2.62
CA HIS A 362 20.78 -38.90 2.58
C HIS A 362 19.97 -39.64 1.50
N ASP A 363 20.63 -39.90 0.38
CA ASP A 363 20.10 -40.71 -0.70
C ASP A 363 19.87 -42.15 -0.17
N PRO A 364 18.66 -42.75 -0.29
CA PRO A 364 18.36 -44.06 0.29
C PRO A 364 19.13 -45.24 -0.31
N ASP A 365 19.80 -45.05 -1.45
CA ASP A 365 20.33 -46.15 -2.27
C ASP A 365 21.79 -46.57 -1.95
N ASP A 366 22.52 -45.88 -1.06
CA ASP A 366 23.95 -46.19 -0.77
C ASP A 366 24.15 -47.28 0.32
N VAL A 367 23.23 -48.26 0.39
CA VAL A 367 23.28 -49.38 1.37
C VAL A 367 24.11 -50.57 0.86
N HIS A 368 24.59 -50.55 -0.39
CA HIS A 368 25.33 -51.66 -1.01
C HIS A 368 26.68 -51.26 -1.62
N ARG A 369 27.59 -50.73 -0.77
CA ARG A 369 29.04 -50.76 -1.04
C ARG A 369 29.82 -51.34 0.14
N PRO A 370 30.59 -52.43 -0.04
CA PRO A 370 31.48 -52.93 1.00
C PRO A 370 32.68 -51.98 1.20
N PRO A 371 33.26 -51.90 2.40
CA PRO A 371 34.30 -50.93 2.73
C PRO A 371 35.64 -51.28 2.06
N GLY A 372 35.96 -50.57 0.98
CA GLY A 372 37.28 -50.59 0.35
C GLY A 372 38.31 -49.81 1.16
N LEU A 373 39.28 -50.51 1.75
CA LEU A 373 40.48 -49.92 2.35
C LEU A 373 41.20 -49.00 1.36
N HIS A 374 41.42 -47.73 1.71
CA HIS A 374 42.66 -47.00 1.42
C HIS A 374 42.70 -45.68 2.20
N GLY A 375 43.43 -45.68 3.33
CA GLY A 375 44.02 -44.46 3.86
C GLY A 375 45.50 -44.41 3.47
N LEU A 376 46.01 -43.24 3.08
CA LEU A 376 47.19 -42.56 3.65
C LEU A 376 47.64 -41.39 2.76
N HIS A 377 47.85 -40.22 3.40
CA HIS A 377 48.75 -39.10 3.04
C HIS A 377 48.93 -38.64 1.57
N ARG A 378 48.63 -37.36 1.32
CA ARG A 378 49.61 -36.24 1.21
C ARG A 378 48.86 -34.90 1.00
N HIS A 379 48.93 -33.99 1.96
CA HIS A 379 49.80 -32.79 1.95
C HIS A 379 49.55 -31.78 0.82
N HIS A 380 49.04 -30.59 1.21
CA HIS A 380 49.16 -29.33 0.46
C HIS A 380 50.62 -29.03 0.08
N PRO A 381 50.84 -28.31 -1.03
CA PRO A 381 51.30 -26.93 -0.86
C PRO A 381 50.73 -25.88 -1.84
N ALA A 382 50.73 -24.64 -1.34
CA ALA A 382 50.99 -23.35 -1.97
C ALA A 382 50.55 -22.99 -3.43
N ALA A 383 49.99 -21.77 -3.48
CA ALA A 383 49.77 -20.90 -4.64
C ALA A 383 50.93 -20.77 -5.65
N HIS A 384 50.57 -20.54 -6.93
CA HIS A 384 50.94 -19.32 -7.68
C HIS A 384 49.97 -19.11 -8.88
N PRO A 385 49.82 -17.88 -9.42
CA PRO A 385 48.69 -17.51 -10.29
C PRO A 385 48.95 -17.66 -11.81
N VAL A 386 47.85 -17.79 -12.56
CA VAL A 386 47.84 -17.91 -14.03
C VAL A 386 48.22 -16.60 -14.72
N VAL A 387 49.17 -16.68 -15.66
CA VAL A 387 49.60 -15.57 -16.52
C VAL A 387 48.51 -15.25 -17.57
N ARG A 388 48.16 -13.96 -17.72
CA ARG A 388 47.41 -13.46 -18.88
C ARG A 388 48.37 -12.77 -19.86
N PRO A 389 48.30 -13.04 -21.18
CA PRO A 389 48.95 -12.20 -22.17
C PRO A 389 48.20 -10.85 -22.34
N PRO A 390 48.90 -9.76 -22.72
CA PRO A 390 48.29 -8.45 -22.90
C PRO A 390 47.88 -8.21 -24.36
N ASP A 391 46.77 -7.52 -24.60
CA ASP A 391 46.55 -6.85 -25.89
C ASP A 391 45.83 -5.49 -25.77
N ARG A 392 46.60 -4.46 -26.16
CA ARG A 392 46.22 -3.24 -26.89
C ARG A 392 45.15 -2.30 -26.32
N CYS A 393 45.68 -1.27 -25.68
CA CYS A 393 45.41 0.16 -25.93
C CYS A 393 44.06 0.57 -26.56
N ARG A 394 43.25 1.29 -25.77
CA ARG A 394 42.42 2.39 -26.29
C ARG A 394 43.33 3.49 -26.86
N PRO A 395 42.77 4.36 -27.71
CA PRO A 395 42.64 5.73 -27.24
C PRO A 395 41.21 6.26 -27.38
N GLY A 396 40.84 7.18 -26.50
CA GLY A 396 39.85 8.19 -26.80
C GLY A 396 40.44 9.54 -26.45
N VAL A 397 40.00 10.60 -27.12
CA VAL A 397 39.55 11.88 -26.52
C VAL A 397 39.23 12.87 -27.64
N ARG A 398 38.21 13.69 -27.34
CA ARG A 398 37.66 14.82 -28.09
C ARG A 398 38.74 15.78 -28.62
N HIS A 399 38.50 16.44 -29.75
CA HIS A 399 37.92 17.80 -29.76
C HIS A 399 37.70 18.34 -31.18
N GLY A 400 36.62 19.12 -31.35
CA GLY A 400 36.75 20.45 -31.95
C GLY A 400 36.30 20.66 -33.40
N VAL A 401 35.51 21.73 -33.52
CA VAL A 401 35.38 22.63 -34.68
C VAL A 401 34.54 22.13 -35.86
N ALA A 402 33.71 23.05 -36.34
CA ALA A 402 32.81 22.90 -37.48
C ALA A 402 33.52 23.30 -38.78
N ASP A 403 32.99 22.87 -39.92
CA ASP A 403 33.08 23.66 -41.14
C ASP A 403 31.79 23.50 -41.96
N GLU A 404 31.34 24.62 -42.52
CA GLU A 404 30.23 24.69 -43.47
C GLU A 404 30.76 24.43 -44.89
N CYS A 405 30.21 23.44 -45.59
CA CYS A 405 30.09 23.35 -47.05
C CYS A 405 29.44 21.99 -47.37
N GLY A 406 28.58 21.84 -48.38
CA GLY A 406 28.09 22.78 -49.38
C GLY A 406 27.14 22.04 -50.32
N THR A 407 26.28 22.79 -51.01
CA THR A 407 25.31 22.29 -52.01
C THR A 407 25.95 21.40 -53.08
N GLY A 408 25.30 20.28 -53.41
CA GLY A 408 25.86 19.28 -54.35
C GLY A 408 24.83 18.33 -54.97
N THR A 409 23.81 18.88 -55.64
CA THR A 409 22.85 18.11 -56.44
C THR A 409 23.54 17.37 -57.59
N LEU A 410 23.26 16.08 -57.85
CA LEU A 410 23.29 15.48 -59.21
C LEU A 410 22.73 14.03 -59.29
N ARG A 411 21.63 13.90 -60.05
CA ARG A 411 21.20 12.79 -60.95
C ARG A 411 21.20 11.30 -60.51
N GLY A 412 20.07 10.66 -60.80
CA GLY A 412 19.91 9.20 -60.98
C GLY A 412 18.86 8.59 -60.04
N GLY A 413 17.66 8.18 -60.45
CA GLY A 413 17.09 8.07 -61.79
C GLY A 413 16.65 6.64 -62.12
N CYS A 414 15.56 6.16 -61.50
CA CYS A 414 14.71 5.12 -62.07
C CYS A 414 13.30 5.15 -61.44
N ARG A 415 12.28 4.73 -62.19
CA ARG A 415 10.87 5.11 -62.01
C ARG A 415 9.95 3.94 -62.34
N ALA A 416 8.98 3.67 -61.46
CA ALA A 416 7.76 2.86 -61.63
C ALA A 416 6.90 3.16 -60.37
N ASP A 417 5.77 3.87 -60.36
CA ASP A 417 4.67 4.03 -61.33
C ASP A 417 4.08 2.66 -61.75
N LEU A 418 2.78 2.35 -61.67
CA LEU A 418 1.55 3.01 -61.17
C LEU A 418 0.75 1.93 -60.38
N GLU A 419 -0.52 2.02 -59.93
CA GLU A 419 -1.67 2.89 -60.26
C GLU A 419 -2.70 2.90 -59.08
N VAL A 420 -3.68 3.81 -59.11
CA VAL A 420 -4.91 3.81 -58.30
C VAL A 420 -6.13 3.63 -59.20
N ASP A 421 -7.15 2.87 -58.78
CA ASP A 421 -8.51 3.05 -59.35
C ASP A 421 -9.55 3.35 -58.24
N ARG A 422 -10.18 4.51 -58.39
CA ARG A 422 -11.45 4.89 -57.78
C ARG A 422 -12.35 5.36 -58.92
N ARG A 423 -13.51 4.73 -59.09
CA ARG A 423 -14.63 5.32 -59.84
C ARG A 423 -15.81 5.61 -58.94
N SER A 424 -16.48 6.72 -59.25
CA SER A 424 -17.62 7.27 -58.53
C SER A 424 -18.90 7.19 -59.38
N THR A 425 -20.07 7.35 -58.74
CA THR A 425 -21.30 8.02 -59.25
C THR A 425 -21.72 7.71 -60.70
N GLY A 426 -22.80 6.96 -60.95
CA GLY A 426 -24.21 7.30 -60.65
C GLY A 426 -25.09 6.60 -61.71
N PRO A 427 -26.40 6.91 -61.86
CA PRO A 427 -27.19 7.98 -61.24
C PRO A 427 -27.90 7.59 -59.94
#